data_AF-A0A1A9BUZ7-F1
#
_entry.id   AF-A0A1A9BUZ7-F1
#
_cell.length_a   1.000
_cell.length_b   1.000
_cell.length_c   1.000
_cell.angle_alpha   90.00
_cell.angle_beta   90.00
_cell.angle_gamma   90.00
#
_symmetry.space_group_name_H-M   'P 1'
#
loop_
_entity.id
_entity.type
_entity.pdbx_description
1 polymer ?
#
loop_
_entity_poly.entity_id
_entity_poly.type
_entity_poly.pdbx_seq_one_letter_code
_entity_poly.pdbx_strand_id
1 'polypeptide(L)'
;MTPADRTAPTGADANRPASILAAATALETIDEVLRAARQQGPEDTAGHEIGLEQALASLLLLRQVREQLAGWETGLIEAARGVGASWADLADPLGVASRQAAERRYLAGAAGPREP
;
A
#
# COMPACT_ATOMS: atom_id res chain seq x y z
N MET A 1 -29.15 35.26 -3.46
CA MET A 1 -28.11 34.87 -4.43
C MET A 1 -26.84 34.61 -3.62
N THR A 2 -26.62 33.35 -3.25
CA THR A 2 -25.59 32.93 -2.28
C THR A 2 -24.24 32.80 -3.00
N PRO A 3 -23.13 33.37 -2.50
CA PRO A 3 -21.81 33.07 -3.04
C PRO A 3 -21.46 31.62 -2.65
N ALA A 4 -21.07 30.84 -3.64
CA ALA A 4 -20.60 29.48 -3.47
C ALA A 4 -19.33 29.48 -2.61
N ASP A 5 -19.40 28.72 -1.52
CA ASP A 5 -18.28 28.31 -0.71
C ASP A 5 -17.30 27.52 -1.59
N ARG A 6 -16.21 28.17 -1.99
CA ARG A 6 -15.08 27.51 -2.65
C ARG A 6 -14.15 27.05 -1.55
N THR A 7 -14.31 25.79 -1.16
CA THR A 7 -13.42 25.11 -0.22
C THR A 7 -12.01 25.12 -0.83
N ALA A 8 -11.10 25.87 -0.22
CA ALA A 8 -9.70 25.91 -0.63
C ALA A 8 -9.09 24.50 -0.44
N PRO A 9 -8.19 24.02 -1.32
CA PRO A 9 -7.52 22.75 -1.11
C PRO A 9 -6.66 22.87 0.15
N THR A 10 -7.10 22.22 1.23
CA THR A 10 -6.36 22.09 2.48
C THR A 10 -4.98 21.49 2.17
N GLY A 11 -3.90 22.00 2.77
CA GLY A 11 -2.52 21.53 2.53
C GLY A 11 -2.29 20.02 2.68
N ALA A 12 -3.25 19.28 3.26
CA ALA A 12 -3.30 17.82 3.26
C ALA A 12 -3.41 17.22 1.84
N ASP A 13 -4.17 17.82 0.93
CA ASP A 13 -4.29 17.38 -0.47
C ASP A 13 -3.03 17.70 -1.28
N ALA A 14 -2.28 18.75 -0.92
CA ALA A 14 -1.01 19.10 -1.55
C ALA A 14 0.14 18.20 -1.08
N ASN A 15 0.10 17.72 0.17
CA ASN A 15 1.06 16.74 0.69
C ASN A 15 0.74 15.30 0.24
N ARG A 16 -0.51 15.04 -0.17
CA ARG A 16 -0.95 13.74 -0.71
C ARG A 16 -0.15 13.30 -1.95
N PRO A 17 0.02 14.09 -3.02
CA PRO A 17 0.79 13.68 -4.20
C PRO A 17 2.28 13.50 -3.89
N ALA A 18 2.85 14.33 -3.00
CA ALA A 18 4.24 14.14 -2.55
C ALA A 18 4.39 12.83 -1.74
N SER A 19 3.42 12.52 -0.87
CA SER A 19 3.37 11.26 -0.13
C SER A 19 3.11 10.05 -1.04
N ILE A 20 2.34 10.20 -2.12
CA ILE A 20 2.09 9.14 -3.11
C ILE A 20 3.34 8.87 -3.95
N LEU A 21 4.05 9.92 -4.39
CA LEU A 21 5.31 9.77 -5.12
C LEU A 21 6.37 9.11 -4.24
N ALA A 22 6.48 9.54 -2.97
CA ALA A 22 7.36 8.91 -2.00
C ALA A 22 6.99 7.42 -1.78
N ALA A 23 5.69 7.09 -1.72
CA ALA A 23 5.23 5.71 -1.63
C ALA A 23 5.60 4.90 -2.88
N ALA A 24 5.47 5.47 -4.08
CA ALA A 24 5.86 4.79 -5.32
C ALA A 24 7.37 4.48 -5.34
N THR A 25 8.23 5.45 -5.01
CA THR A 25 9.68 5.24 -4.91
C THR A 25 10.05 4.21 -3.83
N ALA A 26 9.35 4.23 -2.69
CA ALA A 26 9.56 3.23 -1.64
C ALA A 26 9.16 1.83 -2.11
N LEU A 27 8.05 1.68 -2.83
CA LEU A 27 7.59 0.41 -3.39
C LEU A 27 8.57 -0.16 -4.43
N GLU A 28 9.12 0.69 -5.30
CA GLU A 28 10.18 0.30 -6.25
C GLU A 28 11.42 -0.22 -5.52
N THR A 29 11.87 0.49 -4.48
CA THR A 29 13.01 0.08 -3.65
C THR A 29 12.75 -1.25 -2.94
N ILE A 30 11.54 -1.43 -2.39
CA ILE A 30 11.14 -2.68 -1.73
C ILE A 30 11.13 -3.83 -2.73
N ASP A 31 10.59 -3.64 -3.94
CA ASP A 31 10.58 -4.68 -4.98
C ASP A 31 12.00 -5.10 -5.39
N GLU A 32 12.92 -4.15 -5.54
CA GLU A 32 14.34 -4.42 -5.80
C GLU A 32 14.98 -5.25 -4.68
N VAL A 33 14.80 -4.84 -3.42
CA VAL A 33 15.33 -5.56 -2.26
C VAL A 33 14.75 -6.97 -2.17
N LEU A 34 13.44 -7.13 -2.38
CA LEU A 34 12.78 -8.43 -2.37
C LEU A 34 13.26 -9.32 -3.51
N ARG A 35 13.53 -8.75 -4.70
CA ARG A 35 14.09 -9.48 -5.84
C ARG A 35 15.50 -9.97 -5.52
N ALA A 36 16.35 -9.12 -4.93
CA ALA A 36 17.68 -9.50 -4.49
C ALA A 36 17.65 -10.61 -3.42
N ALA A 37 16.77 -10.48 -2.41
CA ALA A 37 16.60 -11.51 -1.37
C ALA A 37 16.15 -12.87 -1.94
N ARG A 38 15.24 -12.87 -2.95
CA ARG A 38 14.83 -14.12 -3.63
C ARG A 38 15.97 -14.79 -4.39
N GLN A 39 16.93 -14.02 -4.90
CA GLN A 39 18.09 -14.54 -5.64
C GLN A 39 19.14 -15.16 -4.71
N GLN A 40 19.18 -14.76 -3.43
CA GLN A 40 20.14 -15.28 -2.45
C GLN A 40 19.84 -16.72 -2.00
N GLY A 41 18.63 -17.23 -2.23
CA GLY A 41 18.29 -18.65 -2.03
C GLY A 41 18.38 -19.16 -0.58
N PRO A 42 17.66 -20.25 -0.25
CA PRO A 42 17.74 -20.88 1.07
C PRO A 42 19.09 -21.55 1.35
N GLU A 43 19.87 -21.86 0.31
CA GLU A 43 21.16 -22.55 0.39
C GLU A 43 22.26 -21.68 1.04
N ASP A 44 22.28 -20.37 0.79
CA ASP A 44 23.21 -19.43 1.46
C ASP A 44 22.83 -19.15 2.92
N THR A 45 21.56 -19.38 3.29
CA THR A 45 21.05 -19.16 4.66
C THR A 45 21.10 -20.43 5.51
N ALA A 46 21.30 -21.60 4.89
CA ALA A 46 21.32 -22.92 5.55
C ALA A 46 22.40 -23.09 6.63
N GLY A 47 23.34 -22.13 6.75
CA GLY A 47 24.33 -22.07 7.82
C GLY A 47 23.99 -21.14 9.01
N HIS A 48 22.88 -20.40 8.97
CA HIS A 48 22.48 -19.47 10.04
C HIS A 48 21.23 -20.00 10.76
N GLU A 49 21.39 -20.52 11.98
CA GLU A 49 20.25 -20.79 12.86
C GLU A 49 19.54 -19.47 13.18
N ILE A 50 18.34 -19.26 12.62
CA ILE A 50 17.51 -18.12 12.98
C ILE A 50 16.99 -18.37 14.40
N GLY A 51 17.55 -17.66 15.38
CA GLY A 51 17.08 -17.70 16.76
C GLY A 51 15.62 -17.25 16.89
N LEU A 52 14.92 -17.77 17.90
CA LEU A 52 13.51 -17.44 18.18
C LEU A 52 13.25 -15.92 18.24
N GLU A 53 14.13 -15.16 18.89
CA GLU A 53 14.02 -13.70 19.00
C GLU A 53 14.08 -13.02 17.63
N GLN A 54 15.00 -13.45 16.77
CA GLN A 54 15.13 -12.93 15.41
C GLN A 54 13.89 -13.23 14.56
N ALA A 55 13.31 -14.43 14.72
CA ALA A 55 12.08 -14.81 14.04
C ALA A 55 10.89 -13.94 14.49
N LEU A 56 10.75 -13.70 15.79
CA LEU A 56 9.69 -12.86 16.34
C LEU A 56 9.86 -11.39 15.93
N ALA A 57 11.08 -10.85 15.99
CA ALA A 57 11.37 -9.50 15.51
C ALA A 57 11.03 -9.34 14.02
N SER A 58 11.35 -10.35 13.20
CA SER A 58 11.01 -10.35 11.77
C SER A 58 9.50 -10.37 11.52
N LEU A 59 8.72 -11.11 12.33
CA LEU A 59 7.26 -11.11 12.23
C LEU A 59 6.64 -9.77 12.63
N LEU A 60 7.18 -9.10 13.66
CA LEU A 60 6.74 -7.76 14.07
C LEU A 60 7.01 -6.74 12.96
N LEU A 61 8.21 -6.77 12.38
CA LEU A 61 8.58 -5.92 11.25
C LEU A 61 7.64 -6.17 10.06
N LEU A 62 7.37 -7.43 9.72
CA LEU A 62 6.46 -7.78 8.64
C LEU A 62 5.06 -7.21 8.87
N ARG A 63 4.53 -7.27 10.10
CA ARG A 63 3.23 -6.68 10.43
C ARG A 63 3.24 -5.18 10.19
N GLN A 64 4.25 -4.47 10.70
CA GLN A 64 4.36 -3.02 10.56
C GLN A 64 4.45 -2.59 9.10
N VAL A 65 5.25 -3.30 8.30
CA VAL A 65 5.35 -3.05 6.85
C VAL A 65 4.00 -3.27 6.17
N ARG A 66 3.27 -4.35 6.50
CA ARG A 66 1.93 -4.60 5.93
C ARG A 66 0.92 -3.51 6.27
N GLU A 67 0.97 -2.96 7.48
CA GLU A 67 0.12 -1.84 7.91
C GLU A 67 0.45 -0.57 7.12
N GLN A 68 1.75 -0.26 6.92
CA GLN A 68 2.19 0.87 6.11
C GLN A 68 1.76 0.72 4.64
N LEU A 69 1.94 -0.47 4.05
CA LEU A 69 1.53 -0.77 2.69
C LEU A 69 0.01 -0.65 2.51
N ALA A 70 -0.78 -1.13 3.47
CA ALA A 70 -2.23 -0.98 3.45
C ALA A 70 -2.65 0.50 3.50
N GLY A 71 -1.93 1.34 4.27
CA GLY A 71 -2.15 2.78 4.30
C GLY A 71 -1.86 3.47 2.96
N TRP A 72 -0.88 2.98 2.20
CA TRP A 72 -0.57 3.50 0.85
C TRP A 72 -1.55 3.01 -0.22
N GLU A 73 -2.11 1.80 -0.08
CA GLU A 73 -3.02 1.21 -1.07
C GLU A 73 -4.23 2.12 -1.35
N THR A 74 -4.91 2.60 -0.30
CA THR A 74 -6.06 3.53 -0.45
C THR A 74 -5.64 4.83 -1.13
N GLY A 75 -4.49 5.40 -0.75
CA GLY A 75 -3.97 6.63 -1.36
C GLY A 75 -3.64 6.48 -2.85
N LEU A 76 -3.07 5.33 -3.25
CA LEU A 76 -2.75 5.00 -4.64
C LEU A 76 -4.02 4.76 -5.47
N ILE A 77 -5.02 4.07 -4.89
CA ILE A 77 -6.33 3.88 -5.53
C ILE A 77 -6.98 5.24 -5.79
N GLU A 78 -7.03 6.12 -4.79
CA GLU A 78 -7.60 7.46 -4.95
C GLU A 78 -6.84 8.30 -5.99
N ALA A 79 -5.51 8.22 -6.02
CA ALA A 79 -4.69 8.91 -7.01
C ALA A 79 -5.03 8.44 -8.44
N ALA A 80 -5.10 7.12 -8.65
CA ALA A 80 -5.49 6.53 -9.93
C ALA A 80 -6.91 6.93 -10.32
N ARG A 81 -7.86 6.94 -9.37
CA ARG A 81 -9.23 7.43 -9.59
C ARG A 81 -9.26 8.91 -9.94
N GLY A 82 -8.38 9.73 -9.36
CA GLY A 82 -8.25 11.17 -9.63
C GLY A 82 -7.80 11.49 -11.06
N VAL A 83 -7.03 10.61 -11.70
CA VAL A 83 -6.65 10.72 -13.13
C VAL A 83 -7.63 10.02 -14.07
N GLY A 84 -8.72 9.46 -13.54
CA GLY A 84 -9.81 8.89 -14.33
C GLY A 84 -9.84 7.36 -14.45
N ALA A 85 -8.98 6.62 -13.72
CA ALA A 85 -9.00 5.16 -13.75
C ALA A 85 -10.37 4.63 -13.29
N SER A 86 -10.93 3.66 -14.02
CA SER A 86 -12.13 2.96 -13.59
C SER A 86 -11.79 1.83 -12.61
N TRP A 87 -12.78 1.36 -11.86
CA TRP A 87 -12.61 0.17 -11.03
C TRP A 87 -12.25 -1.11 -11.82
N ALA A 88 -12.51 -1.13 -13.14
CA ALA A 88 -12.07 -2.22 -14.00
C ALA A 88 -10.58 -2.13 -14.28
N ASP A 89 -10.06 -0.92 -14.53
CA ASP A 89 -8.62 -0.66 -14.72
C ASP A 89 -7.81 -0.93 -13.45
N LEU A 90 -8.45 -0.82 -12.28
CA LEU A 90 -7.86 -1.13 -10.98
C LEU A 90 -7.88 -2.63 -10.64
N ALA A 91 -8.63 -3.47 -11.35
CA ALA A 91 -8.80 -4.87 -11.00
C ALA A 91 -7.48 -5.66 -11.15
N ASP A 92 -6.84 -5.55 -12.32
CA ASP A 92 -5.53 -6.15 -12.60
C ASP A 92 -4.42 -5.71 -11.61
N PRO A 93 -4.16 -4.40 -11.39
CA PRO A 93 -3.09 -3.98 -10.48
C PRO A 93 -3.36 -4.30 -9.01
N LEU A 94 -4.63 -4.42 -8.59
CA LEU A 94 -4.99 -4.89 -7.24
C LEU A 94 -4.97 -6.42 -7.12
N GLY A 95 -4.67 -7.15 -8.21
CA GLY A 95 -4.62 -8.61 -8.22
C GLY A 95 -5.98 -9.28 -7.99
N VAL A 96 -7.07 -8.59 -8.35
CA VAL A 96 -8.43 -9.09 -8.15
C VAL A 96 -9.11 -9.43 -9.48
N ALA A 97 -9.94 -10.47 -9.47
CA ALA A 97 -10.55 -11.00 -10.69
C ALA A 97 -11.65 -10.10 -11.30
N SER A 98 -12.10 -9.05 -10.60
CA SER A 98 -13.21 -8.22 -11.09
C SER A 98 -13.27 -6.84 -10.46
N ARG A 99 -13.98 -5.94 -11.15
CA ARG A 99 -14.35 -4.60 -10.69
C ARG A 99 -14.95 -4.59 -9.28
N GLN A 100 -15.92 -5.47 -9.00
CA GLN A 100 -16.57 -5.55 -7.69
C GLN A 100 -15.59 -5.99 -6.60
N ALA A 101 -14.65 -6.87 -6.93
CA ALA A 101 -13.62 -7.29 -5.98
C ALA A 101 -12.65 -6.13 -5.65
N ALA A 102 -12.33 -5.28 -6.63
CA ALA A 102 -11.53 -4.07 -6.43
C ALA A 102 -12.25 -3.08 -5.50
N GLU A 103 -13.52 -2.80 -5.78
CA GLU A 103 -14.34 -1.91 -4.96
C GLU A 103 -14.50 -2.42 -3.53
N ARG A 104 -14.77 -3.72 -3.34
CA ARG A 104 -14.87 -4.33 -2.01
C ARG A 104 -13.57 -4.20 -1.21
N ARG A 105 -12.41 -4.37 -1.87
CA ARG A 105 -11.11 -4.22 -1.23
C ARG A 105 -10.88 -2.79 -0.77
N TYR A 106 -11.20 -1.81 -1.60
CA TYR A 106 -11.14 -0.40 -1.24
C TYR A 106 -12.05 -0.08 -0.04
N LEU A 107 -13.29 -0.55 -0.06
CA LEU A 107 -14.23 -0.35 1.05
C LEU A 107 -13.76 -1.03 2.35
N ALA A 108 -13.13 -2.19 2.26
CA ALA A 108 -12.55 -2.89 3.41
C ALA A 108 -11.38 -2.12 4.03
N GLY A 109 -10.51 -1.52 3.19
CA GLY A 109 -9.42 -0.66 3.66
C GLY A 109 -9.90 0.67 4.25
N ALA A 110 -10.93 1.28 3.65
CA ALA A 110 -11.52 2.54 4.12
C ALA A 110 -12.36 2.39 5.40
N ALA A 111 -12.94 1.21 5.65
CA ALA A 111 -13.75 0.95 6.83
C ALA A 111 -12.94 0.92 8.14
N GLY A 112 -11.60 0.91 8.07
CA GLY A 112 -10.71 0.77 9.23
C GLY A 112 -10.89 -0.56 9.96
N PRO A 113 -9.97 -0.93 10.87
CA PRO A 113 -10.23 -2.04 11.78
C PRO A 113 -11.49 -1.70 12.59
N ARG A 114 -12.56 -2.47 12.38
CA ARG A 114 -13.71 -2.45 13.27
C ARG A 114 -13.23 -2.98 14.62
N GLU A 115 -12.89 -2.07 15.53
CA GLU A 115 -12.61 -2.41 16.91
C GLU A 115 -13.87 -3.09 17.51
N PRO A 116 -13.70 -4.19 18.27
CA PRO A 116 -14.79 -5.01 18.81
C PRO A 116 -15.58 -4.34 19.94
#